data_AF-X1DXE6-F1
#
_entry.id   AF-X1DXE6-F1
#
_cell.length_a   1.000
_cell.length_b   1.000
_cell.length_c   1.000
_cell.angle_alpha   90.00
_cell.angle_beta   90.00
_cell.angle_gamma   90.00
#
_symmetry.space_group_name_H-M   'P 1'
#
loop_
_entity.id
_entity.type
_entity.pdbx_description
1 polymer ?
#
loop_
_entity_poly.entity_id
_entity_poly.type
_entity_poly.pdbx_seq_one_letter_code
_entity_poly.pdbx_strand_id
1 'polypeptide(L)'
;MKYQDPKRVLSGIKHLKGVDIPVQAYFVLGLPGETELTFQETLDFIKELPLDANDKINYFVATPYPGSRLWDEQESFNINIIEYDFTKYDCQHIIFETSDLSVQKLENLFEIAKDIE
;
A
#
# COMPACT_ATOMS: atom_id res chain seq x y z
N MET A 1 -12.54 -6.00 -1.01
CA MET A 1 -12.39 -6.61 -2.35
C MET A 1 -11.32 -5.82 -3.10
N LYS A 2 -10.06 -6.29 -3.15
CA LYS A 2 -9.03 -5.67 -4.00
C LYS A 2 -9.46 -5.94 -5.45
N TYR A 3 -9.79 -4.88 -6.20
CA TYR A 3 -10.41 -4.98 -7.53
C TYR A 3 -9.41 -5.34 -8.65
N GLN A 4 -8.12 -5.39 -8.31
CA GLN A 4 -7.01 -5.62 -9.22
C GLN A 4 -6.54 -7.08 -9.13
N ASP A 5 -6.52 -7.80 -10.24
CA ASP A 5 -5.95 -9.16 -10.33
C ASP A 5 -4.41 -9.07 -10.49
N PRO A 6 -3.61 -9.53 -9.51
CA PRO A 6 -2.14 -9.47 -9.58
C PRO A 6 -1.56 -10.17 -10.82
N LYS A 7 -2.21 -11.23 -11.32
CA LYS A 7 -1.75 -11.95 -12.52
C LYS A 7 -1.82 -11.08 -13.77
N ARG A 8 -2.86 -10.24 -13.87
CA ARG A 8 -3.01 -9.30 -14.98
C ARG A 8 -1.98 -8.16 -14.89
N VAL A 9 -1.68 -7.70 -13.67
CA VAL A 9 -0.63 -6.69 -13.44
C VAL A 9 0.73 -7.25 -13.87
N LEU A 10 1.09 -8.46 -13.42
CA LEU A 10 2.34 -9.12 -13.81
C LEU A 10 2.44 -9.29 -15.34
N SER A 11 1.36 -9.72 -16.00
CA SER A 11 1.33 -9.84 -17.46
C SER A 11 1.54 -8.49 -18.16
N GLY A 12 0.95 -7.41 -17.64
CA GLY A 12 1.13 -6.07 -18.18
C GLY A 12 2.58 -5.59 -18.06
N ILE A 13 3.18 -5.77 -16.88
CA ILE A 13 4.58 -5.43 -16.64
C ILE A 13 5.49 -6.21 -17.59
N LYS A 14 5.29 -7.53 -17.75
CA LYS A 14 6.06 -8.34 -18.71
C LYS A 14 6.02 -7.80 -20.14
N HIS A 15 4.87 -7.30 -20.60
CA HIS A 15 4.78 -6.68 -21.93
C HIS A 15 5.60 -5.39 -22.03
N LEU A 16 5.54 -4.53 -21.01
CA LEU A 16 6.32 -3.28 -20.97
C LEU A 16 7.82 -3.56 -20.94
N LYS A 17 8.25 -4.53 -20.12
CA LYS A 17 9.65 -4.94 -20.04
C LYS A 17 10.15 -5.60 -21.32
N GLY A 18 9.28 -6.29 -22.07
CA GLY A 18 9.63 -6.85 -23.39
C GLY A 18 9.95 -5.82 -24.47
N VAL A 19 9.68 -4.53 -24.22
CA VAL A 19 9.99 -3.40 -25.11
C VAL A 19 10.75 -2.28 -24.41
N ASP A 20 11.45 -2.61 -23.31
CA ASP A 20 12.31 -1.71 -22.55
C ASP A 20 11.63 -0.43 -22.02
N ILE A 21 10.33 -0.49 -21.71
CA ILE A 21 9.61 0.61 -21.07
C ILE A 21 9.73 0.51 -19.53
N PRO A 22 10.30 1.52 -18.86
CA PRO A 22 10.38 1.55 -17.40
C PRO A 22 9.00 1.64 -16.73
N VAL A 23 8.88 1.05 -15.55
CA VAL A 23 7.67 1.03 -14.73
C VAL A 23 7.93 1.69 -13.39
N GLN A 24 6.97 2.50 -12.94
CA GLN A 24 6.87 2.91 -11.55
C GLN A 24 5.67 2.23 -10.91
N ALA A 25 5.93 1.38 -9.93
CA ALA A 25 4.93 0.60 -9.22
C ALA A 25 4.64 1.22 -7.84
N TYR A 26 3.36 1.38 -7.54
CA TYR A 26 2.89 1.98 -6.29
C TYR A 26 2.13 0.95 -5.47
N PHE A 27 2.48 0.84 -4.19
CA PHE A 27 1.80 -0.03 -3.23
C PHE A 27 1.29 0.80 -2.06
N VAL A 28 0.06 0.52 -1.63
CA VAL A 28 -0.60 1.23 -0.53
C VAL A 28 -0.86 0.24 0.60
N LEU A 29 -0.36 0.56 1.79
CA LEU A 29 -0.50 -0.20 3.02
C LEU A 29 -1.67 0.31 3.87
N GLY A 30 -2.27 -0.58 4.65
CA GLY A 30 -3.30 -0.25 5.64
C GLY A 30 -4.69 -0.01 5.06
N LEU A 31 -4.95 -0.42 3.82
CA LEU A 31 -6.30 -0.34 3.26
C LEU A 31 -7.29 -1.23 4.04
N PRO A 32 -8.60 -0.90 4.07
CA PRO A 32 -9.60 -1.69 4.78
C PRO A 32 -9.58 -3.18 4.44
N GLY A 33 -9.49 -4.01 5.48
CA GLY A 33 -9.40 -5.48 5.36
C GLY A 33 -8.00 -6.02 5.08
N GLU A 34 -6.97 -5.17 5.05
CA GLU A 34 -5.58 -5.63 5.02
C GLU A 34 -5.15 -6.20 6.37
N THR A 35 -4.38 -7.28 6.31
CA THR A 35 -3.78 -8.00 7.43
C THR A 35 -2.29 -8.21 7.18
N GLU A 36 -1.53 -8.59 8.22
CA GLU A 36 -0.11 -8.95 8.08
C GLU A 36 0.10 -10.06 7.04
N LEU A 37 -0.80 -11.05 6.98
CA LEU A 37 -0.75 -12.13 5.99
C LEU A 37 -0.88 -11.61 4.57
N THR A 38 -1.90 -10.78 4.30
CA THR A 38 -2.12 -10.22 2.95
C THR A 38 -1.05 -9.20 2.56
N PHE A 39 -0.40 -8.57 3.54
CA PHE A 39 0.77 -7.73 3.30
C PHE A 39 1.96 -8.60 2.87
N GLN A 40 2.20 -9.73 3.54
CA GLN A 40 3.23 -10.68 3.13
C GLN A 40 2.99 -11.20 1.70
N GLU A 41 1.74 -11.52 1.34
CA GLU A 41 1.38 -11.87 -0.04
C GLU A 41 1.72 -10.76 -1.05
N THR A 42 1.59 -9.49 -0.63
CA THR A 42 1.97 -8.34 -1.45
C THR A 42 3.50 -8.27 -1.63
N LEU A 43 4.27 -8.49 -0.57
CA LEU A 43 5.73 -8.55 -0.66
C LEU A 43 6.22 -9.69 -1.56
N ASP A 44 5.59 -10.84 -1.47
CA ASP A 44 5.94 -12.00 -2.29
C ASP A 44 5.61 -11.74 -3.76
N PHE A 45 4.46 -11.12 -4.05
CA PHE A 45 4.12 -10.68 -5.40
C PHE A 45 5.14 -9.68 -5.98
N ILE A 46 5.61 -8.73 -5.16
CA ILE A 46 6.61 -7.74 -5.60
C ILE A 46 7.91 -8.42 -6.04
N LYS A 47 8.35 -9.45 -5.32
CA LYS A 47 9.54 -10.25 -5.68
C LYS A 47 9.38 -11.03 -6.99
N GLU A 48 8.14 -11.30 -7.42
CA GLU A 48 7.86 -11.97 -8.70
C GLU A 48 7.85 -11.01 -9.90
N LEU A 49 7.79 -9.69 -9.66
CA LEU A 49 7.78 -8.71 -10.73
C LEU A 49 9.15 -8.64 -11.43
N PRO A 50 9.21 -8.61 -12.78
CA PRO A 50 10.46 -8.54 -13.53
C PRO A 50 11.00 -7.10 -13.58
N LEU A 51 11.22 -6.50 -12.41
CA LEU A 51 11.73 -5.14 -12.28
C LEU A 51 13.26 -5.12 -12.34
N ASP A 52 13.82 -4.05 -12.90
CA ASP A 52 15.25 -3.80 -13.00
C ASP A 52 15.63 -2.40 -12.49
N ALA A 53 16.90 -2.02 -12.64
CA ALA A 53 17.44 -0.77 -12.12
C ALA A 53 16.81 0.51 -12.70
N ASN A 54 16.10 0.41 -13.84
CA ASN A 54 15.39 1.54 -14.45
C ASN A 54 13.98 1.72 -13.88
N ASP A 55 13.46 0.73 -13.14
CA ASP A 55 12.14 0.77 -12.54
C ASP A 55 12.18 1.41 -11.15
N LYS A 56 11.00 1.74 -10.63
CA LYS A 56 10.81 2.28 -9.27
C LYS A 56 9.68 1.57 -8.56
N ILE A 57 9.87 1.30 -7.28
CA ILE A 57 8.82 0.86 -6.37
C ILE A 57 8.68 1.96 -5.34
N ASN A 58 7.46 2.37 -5.01
CA ASN A 58 7.23 3.25 -3.89
C ASN A 58 6.07 2.73 -3.04
N TYR A 59 6.26 2.83 -1.73
CA TYR A 59 5.26 2.45 -0.76
C TYR A 59 4.68 3.69 -0.08
N PHE A 60 3.37 3.63 0.10
CA PHE A 60 2.57 4.66 0.74
C PHE A 60 1.66 4.03 1.78
N VAL A 61 1.35 4.81 2.80
CA VAL A 61 0.35 4.45 3.79
C VAL A 61 -0.98 5.02 3.32
N ALA A 62 -2.08 4.27 3.42
CA ALA A 62 -3.41 4.79 3.20
C ALA A 62 -3.64 6.00 4.11
N THR A 63 -4.14 7.11 3.56
CA THR A 63 -4.40 8.32 4.34
C THR A 63 -5.88 8.66 4.21
N PRO A 64 -6.68 8.47 5.25
CA PRO A 64 -8.09 8.88 5.27
C PRO A 64 -8.19 10.41 5.24
N TYR A 65 -8.24 11.01 4.06
CA TYR A 65 -8.38 12.46 3.93
C TYR A 65 -9.81 12.92 4.26
N PRO A 66 -10.03 14.09 4.91
CA PRO A 66 -11.36 14.65 5.11
C PRO A 66 -12.16 14.75 3.80
N GLY A 67 -13.39 14.21 3.80
CA GLY A 67 -14.27 14.15 2.62
C GLY A 67 -13.95 13.01 1.64
N SER A 68 -12.97 12.15 1.95
CA SER A 68 -12.80 10.87 1.27
C SER A 68 -13.70 9.80 1.89
N ARG A 69 -14.00 8.75 1.14
CA ARG A 69 -14.78 7.61 1.67
C ARG A 69 -14.13 6.94 2.86
N LEU A 70 -12.80 6.87 2.92
CA LEU A 70 -12.09 6.30 4.07
C LEU A 70 -12.30 7.12 5.35
N TRP A 71 -12.52 8.43 5.22
CA TRP A 71 -12.85 9.32 6.33
C TRP A 71 -14.34 9.27 6.66
N ASP A 72 -15.19 9.51 5.65
CA ASP A 72 -16.64 9.64 5.83
C ASP A 72 -17.30 8.33 6.28
N GLU A 73 -16.75 7.19 5.86
CA GLU A 73 -17.26 5.85 6.17
C GLU A 73 -16.30 5.06 7.10
N GLN A 74 -15.45 5.75 7.89
CA GLN A 74 -14.38 5.11 8.70
C GLN A 74 -14.87 3.98 9.60
N GLU A 75 -16.03 4.13 10.26
CA GLU A 75 -16.61 3.11 11.13
C GLU A 75 -16.95 1.83 10.34
N SER A 76 -17.48 1.98 9.13
CA SER A 76 -17.84 0.83 8.28
C SER A 76 -16.62 0.09 7.73
N PHE A 77 -15.48 0.78 7.65
CA PHE A 77 -14.19 0.24 7.24
C PHE A 77 -13.35 -0.25 8.42
N ASN A 78 -13.87 -0.16 9.66
CA ASN A 78 -13.14 -0.44 10.89
C ASN A 78 -11.84 0.37 10.98
N ILE A 79 -11.86 1.63 10.55
CA ILE A 79 -10.75 2.58 10.66
C ILE A 79 -10.96 3.43 11.91
N ASN A 80 -9.92 3.57 12.71
CA ASN A 80 -9.85 4.50 13.83
C ASN A 80 -8.77 5.56 13.54
N ILE A 81 -9.18 6.79 13.23
CA ILE A 81 -8.25 7.90 12.98
C ILE A 81 -7.78 8.47 14.32
N ILE A 82 -6.46 8.46 14.53
CA ILE A 82 -5.82 8.81 15.81
C ILE A 82 -5.05 10.14 15.75
N GLU A 83 -4.83 10.68 14.56
CA GLU A 83 -4.07 11.91 14.34
C GLU A 83 -4.88 12.90 13.49
N TYR A 84 -4.95 14.15 13.93
CA TYR A 84 -5.74 15.23 13.32
C TYR A 84 -4.89 16.46 12.96
N ASP A 85 -3.58 16.42 13.21
CA ASP A 85 -2.63 17.34 12.60
C ASP A 85 -2.51 17.02 11.10
N PHE A 86 -3.21 17.80 10.29
CA PHE A 86 -3.26 17.61 8.84
C PHE A 86 -1.91 17.81 8.13
N THR A 87 -0.89 18.35 8.81
CA THR A 87 0.47 18.40 8.24
C THR A 87 1.10 17.02 8.09
N LYS A 88 0.58 16.01 8.82
CA LYS A 88 1.01 14.61 8.76
C LYS A 88 0.24 13.77 7.73
N TYR A 89 -0.70 14.35 6.99
CA TYR A 89 -1.50 13.64 6.00
C TYR A 89 -0.76 13.63 4.64
N ASP A 90 0.39 12.96 4.61
CA ASP A 90 1.36 12.99 3.50
C ASP A 90 1.64 11.62 2.87
N CYS A 91 0.79 10.62 3.18
CA CYS A 91 0.97 9.22 2.78
C CYS A 91 2.23 8.55 3.33
N GLN A 92 2.94 9.16 4.28
CA GLN A 92 4.12 8.57 4.95
C GLN A 92 3.87 8.35 6.45
N HIS A 93 3.17 9.27 7.12
CA HIS A 93 2.87 9.10 8.54
C HIS A 93 1.69 8.16 8.78
N ILE A 94 1.81 7.31 9.80
CA ILE A 94 0.70 6.49 10.30
C ILE A 94 -0.21 7.40 11.14
N ILE A 95 -1.42 7.65 10.64
CA ILE A 95 -2.42 8.54 11.27
C ILE A 95 -3.68 7.81 11.74
N PHE A 96 -3.73 6.50 11.57
CA PHE A 96 -4.89 5.66 11.87
C PHE A 96 -4.45 4.24 12.22
N GLU A 97 -5.40 3.45 12.71
CA GLU A 97 -5.29 2.01 12.86
C GLU A 97 -6.57 1.33 12.35
N THR A 98 -6.52 0.01 12.17
CA THR A 98 -7.69 -0.80 11.81
C THR A 98 -7.96 -1.88 12.85
N SER A 99 -9.09 -2.60 12.70
CA SER A 99 -9.39 -3.80 13.50
C SER A 99 -8.29 -4.86 13.47
N ASP A 100 -7.54 -4.94 12.36
CA ASP A 100 -6.57 -6.01 12.09
C ASP A 100 -5.12 -5.54 12.29
N LEU A 101 -4.86 -4.25 12.09
CA LEU A 101 -3.53 -3.64 12.11
C LEU A 101 -3.51 -2.45 13.08
N SER A 102 -2.86 -2.64 14.23
CA SER A 102 -2.54 -1.54 15.14
C SER A 102 -1.49 -0.61 14.52
N VAL A 103 -1.36 0.60 15.06
CA VAL A 103 -0.31 1.56 14.68
C VAL A 103 1.07 0.90 14.62
N GLN A 104 1.46 0.18 15.68
CA GLN A 104 2.77 -0.46 15.76
C GLN A 104 3.00 -1.49 14.65
N LYS A 105 1.93 -2.21 14.27
CA LYS A 105 2.01 -3.17 13.15
C LYS A 105 2.14 -2.42 11.83
N LEU A 106 1.35 -1.36 11.60
CA LEU A 106 1.45 -0.54 10.40
C LEU A 106 2.85 0.07 10.24
N GLU A 107 3.43 0.59 11.33
CA GLU A 107 4.81 1.11 11.34
C GLU A 107 5.81 0.02 10.95
N ASN A 108 5.76 -1.15 11.57
CA ASN A 108 6.66 -2.27 11.25
C ASN A 108 6.51 -2.73 9.79
N LEU A 109 5.27 -2.87 9.29
CA LEU A 109 5.03 -3.25 7.90
C LEU A 109 5.54 -2.17 6.93
N PHE A 110 5.40 -0.89 7.29
CA PHE A 110 5.89 0.22 6.48
C PHE A 110 7.42 0.28 6.45
N GLU A 111 8.09 0.04 7.58
CA GLU A 111 9.55 -0.11 7.64
C GLU A 111 10.03 -1.27 6.74
N ILE A 112 9.41 -2.45 6.85
CA ILE A 112 9.73 -3.60 6.00
C ILE A 112 9.53 -3.26 4.51
N ALA A 113 8.47 -2.54 4.16
CA ALA A 113 8.24 -2.09 2.80
C ALA A 113 9.33 -1.12 2.31
N LYS A 114 9.73 -0.16 3.15
CA LYS A 114 10.78 0.82 2.81
C LYS A 114 12.16 0.19 2.64
N ASP A 115 12.44 -0.94 3.30
CA ASP A 115 13.67 -1.70 3.08
C ASP A 115 13.73 -2.39 1.70
N ILE A 116 12.59 -2.52 1.01
CA ILE A 116 12.46 -3.17 -0.32
C ILE A 116 12.45 -2.13 -1.46
N GLU A 117 12.15 -0.87 -1.16
CA GLU A 117 12.14 0.26 -2.09
C GLU A 117 13.54 0.63 -2.63
#